data_AF-W1YF54-F1
#
_entry.id   AF-W1YF54-F1
#
_cell.length_a   1.000
_cell.length_b   1.000
_cell.length_c   1.000
_cell.angle_alpha   90.00
_cell.angle_beta   90.00
_cell.angle_gamma   90.00
#
_symmetry.space_group_name_H-M   'P 1'
#
loop_
_entity.id
_entity.type
_entity.pdbx_description
1 polymer ?
#
loop_
_entity_poly.entity_id
_entity_poly.type
_entity_poly.pdbx_seq_one_letter_code
_entity_poly.pdbx_strand_id
1 'polypeptide(L)' 'IPIAIGGSRERRGVISTANYPARKFGVRSAMPTGMALKLCPHLTLLPGRFDAYKEASNHIREIFSRYTSRIEPLSLD' A
#
# COMPACT_ATOMS: atom_id res chain seq x y z
N ILE A 1 -13.98 -7.72 0.99
CA ILE A 1 -12.86 -8.51 0.44
C ILE A 1 -11.55 -8.02 1.06
N PRO A 2 -10.73 -8.88 1.68
CA PRO A 2 -9.39 -8.53 2.15
C PRO A 2 -8.44 -8.32 0.98
N ILE A 3 -7.80 -7.15 0.91
CA ILE A 3 -6.91 -6.77 -0.18
C ILE A 3 -5.58 -6.30 0.40
N ALA A 4 -4.48 -6.71 -0.24
CA ALA A 4 -3.15 -6.19 0.02
C ALA A 4 -2.39 -5.93 -1.28
N ILE A 5 -1.53 -4.91 -1.25
CA ILE A 5 -0.55 -4.64 -2.31
C ILE A 5 0.80 -5.16 -1.83
N GLY A 6 1.49 -5.96 -2.63
CA GLY A 6 2.79 -6.51 -2.25
C GLY A 6 3.40 -7.44 -3.29
N GLY A 7 4.64 -7.87 -3.03
CA GLY A 7 5.34 -8.84 -3.86
C GLY A 7 4.78 -10.25 -3.67
N SER A 8 4.96 -11.13 -4.67
CA SER A 8 4.53 -12.53 -4.59
C SER A 8 5.33 -13.33 -3.54
N ARG A 9 4.72 -14.37 -2.98
CA ARG A 9 5.37 -15.25 -1.99
C ARG A 9 6.60 -15.96 -2.59
N GLU A 10 6.50 -16.39 -3.84
CA GLU A 10 7.52 -17.13 -4.58
C GLU A 10 8.79 -16.30 -4.78
N ARG A 11 8.64 -14.97 -4.87
CA ARG A 11 9.77 -14.02 -4.96
C ARG A 11 10.19 -13.46 -3.59
N ARG A 12 9.79 -14.12 -2.50
CA ARG A 12 10.04 -13.67 -1.11
C ARG A 12 9.56 -12.23 -0.87
N GLY A 13 8.42 -11.87 -1.47
CA GLY A 13 7.83 -10.56 -1.36
C GLY A 13 7.32 -10.23 0.04
N VAL A 14 7.09 -8.94 0.24
CA VAL A 14 6.48 -8.36 1.45
C VAL A 14 5.23 -7.57 1.08
N ILE A 15 4.36 -7.37 2.07
CA ILE A 15 3.17 -6.53 1.98
C ILE A 15 3.57 -5.06 2.09
N SER A 16 3.25 -4.26 1.08
CA SER A 16 3.43 -2.80 1.09
C SER A 16 2.30 -2.11 1.84
N THR A 17 1.05 -2.45 1.53
CA THR A 17 -0.13 -1.94 2.24
C THR A 17 -1.25 -2.98 2.27
N ALA A 18 -2.14 -2.87 3.25
CA ALA A 18 -3.30 -3.74 3.45
C ALA A 18 -4.52 -2.91 3.80
N ASN A 19 -5.67 -3.26 3.21
CA ASN A 19 -6.93 -2.59 3.50
C ASN A 19 -7.46 -2.98 4.90
N TYR A 20 -8.41 -2.20 5.43
CA TYR A 20 -8.96 -2.45 6.76
C TYR A 20 -9.51 -3.87 6.96
N PRO A 21 -10.27 -4.47 6.01
CA PRO A 21 -10.65 -5.88 6.10
C PRO A 21 -9.48 -6.85 6.28
N ALA A 22 -8.37 -6.70 5.54
CA ALA A 22 -7.18 -7.53 5.69
C ALA A 22 -6.47 -7.30 7.04
N ARG A 23 -6.42 -6.05 7.51
CA ARG A 23 -5.83 -5.71 8.81
C ARG A 23 -6.54 -6.37 9.99
N LYS A 24 -7.84 -6.66 9.89
CA LYS A 24 -8.59 -7.41 10.92
C LYS A 24 -8.05 -8.83 11.14
N PHE A 25 -7.45 -9.44 10.11
CA PHE A 25 -6.79 -10.75 10.22
C PHE A 25 -5.33 -10.65 10.69
N GLY A 26 -4.83 -9.44 10.98
CA GLY A 26 -3.46 -9.20 11.41
C GLY A 26 -2.47 -8.95 10.27
N VAL A 27 -2.91 -8.86 9.01
CA VAL A 27 -2.03 -8.49 7.88
C VAL A 27 -1.57 -7.03 8.03
N ARG A 28 -0.26 -6.78 7.94
CA ARG A 28 0.35 -5.46 8.15
C ARG A 28 1.41 -5.15 7.08
N SER A 29 1.74 -3.87 6.92
CA SER A 29 2.87 -3.44 6.09
C SER A 29 4.19 -4.03 6.59
N ALA A 30 5.13 -4.24 5.68
CA ALA A 30 6.42 -4.93 5.88
C ALA A 30 6.33 -6.41 6.30
N MET A 31 5.13 -6.98 6.42
CA MET A 31 4.95 -8.41 6.69
C MET A 31 5.36 -9.25 5.46
N PRO A 32 6.04 -10.39 5.63
CA PRO A 32 6.26 -11.33 4.53
C PRO A 32 4.95 -11.80 3.91
N THR A 33 4.85 -11.81 2.58
CA THR A 33 3.63 -12.23 1.87
C THR A 33 3.20 -13.65 2.25
N GLY A 34 4.17 -14.54 2.48
CA GLY A 34 3.88 -15.90 2.94
C GLY A 34 3.20 -15.96 4.32
N MET A 35 3.53 -15.04 5.23
CA MET A 35 2.86 -14.93 6.53
C MET A 35 1.47 -14.31 6.38
N ALA A 36 1.33 -13.28 5.54
CA ALA A 36 0.03 -12.66 5.26
C ALA A 36 -0.99 -13.66 4.70
N LEU A 37 -0.57 -14.55 3.79
CA LEU A 37 -1.40 -15.62 3.23
C LEU A 37 -1.74 -16.71 4.26
N LYS A 38 -0.90 -16.93 5.28
CA LYS A 38 -1.24 -17.84 6.39
C LYS A 38 -2.32 -17.24 7.30
N LEU A 39 -2.21 -15.95 7.61
CA LEU A 39 -3.18 -15.22 8.44
C LEU A 39 -4.52 -15.01 7.73
N CYS A 40 -4.49 -14.80 6.42
CA CYS A 40 -5.67 -14.59 5.59
C CYS A 40 -5.54 -15.41 4.28
N PRO A 41 -5.95 -16.70 4.28
CA PRO A 41 -5.82 -17.58 3.10
C PRO A 41 -6.56 -17.10 1.86
N HIS A 42 -7.62 -16.30 2.03
CA HIS A 42 -8.43 -15.71 0.97
C HIS A 42 -8.03 -14.25 0.66
N LEU A 43 -6.80 -13.84 1.02
CA LEU A 43 -6.29 -12.50 0.75
C LEU A 43 -6.14 -12.27 -0.76
N THR A 44 -6.79 -11.23 -1.28
CA THR A 44 -6.55 -10.77 -2.65
C THR A 44 -5.25 -9.96 -2.68
N LEU A 45 -4.18 -10.57 -3.18
CA LEU A 45 -2.88 -9.92 -3.34
C LEU A 45 -2.76 -9.32 -4.74
N LEU A 46 -2.47 -8.02 -4.83
CA LEU A 46 -2.27 -7.31 -6.10
C LEU A 46 -0.84 -6.77 -6.21
N PRO A 47 -0.25 -6.74 -7.43
CA PRO A 47 1.00 -6.03 -7.66
C PRO A 47 0.80 -4.51 -7.53
N GLY A 48 1.88 -3.79 -7.24
CA GLY A 48 1.85 -2.33 -7.18
C GLY A 48 1.69 -1.68 -8.56
N ARG A 49 0.86 -0.64 -8.65
CA ARG A 49 0.72 0.26 -9.81
C ARG A 49 1.30 1.63 -9.47
N PHE A 50 2.64 1.72 -9.45
CA PHE A 50 3.35 2.88 -8.92
C PHE A 50 2.95 4.21 -9.59
N ASP A 51 2.78 4.22 -10.91
CA ASP A 51 2.40 5.43 -11.65
C ASP A 51 1.06 6.00 -11.20
N ALA A 52 0.06 5.13 -10.97
CA ALA A 52 -1.25 5.56 -10.49
C ALA A 52 -1.19 6.15 -9.06
N TYR A 53 -0.32 5.61 -8.21
CA TYR A 53 -0.13 6.13 -6.85
C TYR A 53 0.59 7.49 -6.87
N LYS A 54 1.60 7.62 -7.74
CA LYS A 54 2.35 8.85 -7.95
C LYS A 54 1.48 9.97 -8.55
N GLU A 55 0.62 9.63 -9.50
CA GLU A 55 -0.34 10.57 -10.09
C GLU A 55 -1.27 11.17 -9.03
N ALA A 56 -1.86 10.33 -8.17
CA ALA A 56 -2.70 10.79 -7.07
C ALA A 56 -1.92 11.67 -6.07
N SER A 57 -0.69 11.28 -5.71
CA SER A 57 0.18 12.09 -4.83
C SER A 57 0.45 13.47 -5.42
N ASN A 58 0.76 13.57 -6.72
CA ASN A 58 0.99 14.85 -7.38
C ASN A 58 -0.26 15.74 -7.34
N HIS A 59 -1.44 15.18 -7.56
CA HIS A 59 -2.69 15.93 -7.48
C HIS A 59 -2.94 16.45 -6.05
N ILE A 60 -2.66 15.66 -5.02
CA ILE A 60 -2.75 16.11 -3.62
C ILE A 60 -1.76 17.26 -3.34
N ARG A 61 -0.52 17.15 -3.82
CA ARG A 61 0.50 18.21 -3.68
C ARG A 61 0.11 19.50 -4.37
N GLU A 62 -0.53 19.41 -5.54
CA GLU A 62 -1.09 20.57 -6.24
C GLU A 62 -2.24 21.22 -5.45
N ILE A 63 -3.05 20.43 -4.75
CA ILE A 63 -4.06 20.98 -3.84
C ILE A 63 -3.40 21.71 -2.67
N PHE A 64 -2.36 21.15 -2.05
CA PHE A 64 -1.64 21.80 -0.96
C PHE A 64 -1.01 23.13 -1.36
N SER A 65 -0.45 23.22 -2.57
CA SER A 65 0.21 24.45 -3.06
C SER A 65 -0.74 25.65 -3.22
N ARG A 66 -2.06 25.40 -3.26
CA ARG A 66 -3.09 26.44 -3.24
C ARG A 66 -3.17 27.19 -1.91
N TYR A 67 -2.67 26.60 -0.82
CA TYR A 67 -2.76 27.16 0.54
C TYR A 67 -1.43 27.71 1.07
N THR A 68 -0.30 27.13 0.65
CA THR A 68 1.04 27.59 1.03
C THR A 68 2.07 27.07 0.04
N SER A 69 3.15 27.83 -0.17
CA SER A 69 4.31 27.39 -0.96
C SER A 69 5.36 26.63 -0.13
N ARG A 70 5.24 26.62 1.21
CA ARG A 70 6.18 25.95 2.11
C ARG A 70 5.79 24.49 2.31
N ILE A 71 6.06 23.66 1.31
CA ILE A 71 5.69 22.24 1.30
C ILE A 71 6.94 21.39 1.07
N GLU A 72 7.24 20.49 2.00
CA GLU A 72 8.29 19.48 1.87
C GLU A 72 7.67 18.08 2.04
N PRO A 73 7.50 17.32 0.95
CA PRO A 73 6.87 16.00 1.03
C PRO A 73 7.83 14.95 1.61
N LEU A 74 7.41 14.30 2.70
CA LEU A 74 8.16 13.19 3.32
C LEU A 74 8.06 11.88 2.50
N SER A 75 6.93 11.70 1.81
CA SER A 75 6.48 10.45 1.17
C SER A 75 5.56 10.78 -0.02
N LEU A 76 4.95 9.77 -0.63
CA LEU A 76 3.86 9.97 -1.61
C LEU A 76 2.53 10.33 -0.94
N ASP A 77 2.21 9.72 0.19
CA ASP A 77 0.96 9.92 0.93
C ASP A 77 1.02 11.09 1.92
#